data_AF-A0A9X6AIE0-F1
#
_entry.id   AF-A0A9X6AIE0-F1
#
_cell.length_a   1.000
_cell.length_b   1.000
_cell.length_c   1.000
_cell.angle_alpha   90.00
_cell.angle_beta   90.00
_cell.angle_gamma   90.00
#
_symmetry.space_group_name_H-M   'P 1'
#
loop_
_entity.id
_entity.type
_entity.pdbx_description
1 polymer ?
#
loop_
_entity_poly.entity_id
_entity_poly.type
_entity_poly.pdbx_seq_one_letter_code
_entity_poly.pdbx_strand_id
1 'polypeptide(L)'
;AVTGRPLVLSLCEWGTGNPWNWAAGTGAMWRTSTDIVYYPDNPTMTNILANFDKSLHPAAQHTGYYNDPDMMTVGMNGLSAAQNRTHMGLWAISGAPLLAGNNLATMSSTTASILTNSEVVAIDQDPRGLQGVKVAEDSTGLQVYSKILSGTGKRAVLLLNRTSAAANITARWQDMGLTTASAAVRNVWSASNAGSFATSYTTSVPAGEGVLLTVSGTEASGTTYEDTTSATTPTFTGVTASAAGTKLIDITYANGGTADRKATLQVGGQYAQTLAFPPTGSATTYRTVSVLASLAKGSNTLTFGASGTAPDIDAVAVRAVPGTNG
;
A
#
# COMPACT_ATOMS: atom_id res chain seq x y z
N ALA A 1 -21.03 -21.33 -8.34
CA ALA A 1 -21.12 -20.21 -9.31
C ALA A 1 -21.79 -20.73 -10.58
N VAL A 2 -22.64 -19.93 -11.24
CA VAL A 2 -23.45 -20.38 -12.40
C VAL A 2 -22.59 -20.71 -13.64
N THR A 3 -21.57 -19.90 -13.95
CA THR A 3 -20.78 -20.03 -15.19
C THR A 3 -19.41 -20.68 -15.01
N GLY A 4 -18.91 -20.78 -13.78
CA GLY A 4 -17.53 -21.20 -13.49
C GLY A 4 -16.44 -20.20 -13.91
N ARG A 5 -16.79 -19.06 -14.53
CA ARG A 5 -15.85 -18.02 -14.95
C ARG A 5 -15.65 -16.99 -13.81
N PRO A 6 -14.42 -16.77 -13.31
CA PRO A 6 -14.14 -15.69 -12.37
C PRO A 6 -14.51 -14.31 -12.96
N LEU A 7 -15.08 -13.44 -12.14
CA LEU A 7 -15.43 -12.06 -12.49
C LEU A 7 -14.82 -11.12 -11.45
N VAL A 8 -14.02 -10.15 -11.92
CA VAL A 8 -13.46 -9.10 -11.07
C VAL A 8 -14.47 -7.95 -11.01
N LEU A 9 -14.87 -7.56 -9.79
CA LEU A 9 -15.78 -6.44 -9.56
C LEU A 9 -14.97 -5.18 -9.20
N SER A 10 -15.14 -4.13 -10.01
CA SER A 10 -14.71 -2.76 -9.71
C SER A 10 -15.93 -1.93 -9.29
N LEU A 11 -15.86 -1.33 -8.11
CA LEU A 11 -16.92 -0.48 -7.56
C LEU A 11 -16.64 0.98 -7.93
N CYS A 12 -17.52 1.61 -8.70
CA CYS A 12 -17.36 3.00 -9.15
C CYS A 12 -18.51 3.87 -8.61
N GLU A 13 -18.36 4.32 -7.36
CA GLU A 13 -19.30 5.27 -6.71
C GLU A 13 -18.62 6.58 -6.26
N TRP A 14 -17.38 6.79 -6.72
CA TRP A 14 -16.61 8.04 -6.59
C TRP A 14 -16.24 8.47 -5.16
N GLY A 15 -16.26 7.55 -4.20
CA GLY A 15 -15.92 7.82 -2.80
C GLY A 15 -17.08 8.39 -1.97
N THR A 16 -18.27 8.56 -2.54
CA THR A 16 -19.40 9.27 -1.90
C THR A 16 -19.92 8.57 -0.64
N GLY A 17 -19.91 7.25 -0.64
CA GLY A 17 -20.32 6.40 0.48
C GLY A 17 -19.19 5.97 1.39
N ASN A 18 -18.01 6.59 1.32
CA ASN A 18 -16.79 6.21 2.04
C ASN A 18 -16.46 4.70 1.85
N PRO A 19 -16.22 4.23 0.62
CA PRO A 19 -16.13 2.82 0.26
C PRO A 19 -15.00 2.09 1.01
N TRP A 20 -13.95 2.79 1.43
CA TRP A 20 -12.88 2.26 2.29
C TRP A 20 -13.37 1.71 3.64
N ASN A 21 -14.62 1.98 4.05
CA ASN A 21 -15.20 1.41 5.27
C ASN A 21 -15.92 0.07 5.06
N TRP A 22 -16.21 -0.35 3.83
CA TRP A 22 -17.08 -1.51 3.57
C TRP A 22 -16.82 -2.30 2.27
N ALA A 23 -16.06 -1.75 1.33
CA ALA A 23 -15.89 -2.33 0.00
C ALA A 23 -14.95 -3.56 -0.01
N ALA A 24 -13.98 -3.61 0.91
CA ALA A 24 -13.14 -4.79 1.12
C ALA A 24 -14.01 -6.02 1.45
N GLY A 25 -13.81 -7.10 0.70
CA GLY A 25 -14.65 -8.30 0.79
C GLY A 25 -15.86 -8.32 -0.16
N THR A 26 -16.26 -7.17 -0.70
CA THR A 26 -17.36 -7.02 -1.68
C THR A 26 -16.84 -6.92 -3.11
N GLY A 27 -15.92 -5.98 -3.37
CA GLY A 27 -15.24 -5.79 -4.66
C GLY A 27 -13.74 -5.99 -4.54
N ALA A 28 -13.06 -6.20 -5.68
CA ALA A 28 -11.60 -6.28 -5.71
C ALA A 28 -10.95 -4.89 -5.63
N MET A 29 -11.66 -3.87 -6.14
CA MET A 29 -11.22 -2.47 -6.12
C MET A 29 -12.42 -1.52 -6.01
N TRP A 30 -12.21 -0.33 -5.45
CA TRP A 30 -13.25 0.71 -5.33
C TRP A 30 -12.68 2.10 -5.57
N ARG A 31 -13.37 2.89 -6.41
CA ARG A 31 -13.06 4.30 -6.66
C ARG A 31 -13.18 5.10 -5.38
N THR A 32 -12.16 5.90 -5.09
CA THR A 32 -12.06 6.72 -3.87
C THR A 32 -12.34 8.20 -4.11
N SER A 33 -12.51 8.61 -5.36
CA SER A 33 -12.80 9.99 -5.73
C SER A 33 -13.54 10.11 -7.06
N THR A 34 -13.96 11.33 -7.38
CA THR A 34 -14.44 11.74 -8.71
C THR A 34 -13.38 11.52 -9.79
N ASP A 35 -13.75 11.68 -11.05
CA ASP A 35 -12.87 11.33 -12.17
C ASP A 35 -11.57 12.15 -12.18
N ILE A 36 -10.47 11.50 -12.55
CA ILE A 36 -9.14 12.13 -12.67
C ILE A 36 -9.06 13.15 -13.81
N VAL A 37 -9.87 12.96 -14.84
CA VAL A 37 -10.00 13.85 -16.01
C VAL A 37 -11.42 13.76 -16.57
N TYR A 38 -11.96 14.90 -16.99
CA TYR A 38 -13.27 15.01 -17.64
C TYR A 38 -13.10 15.31 -19.13
N TYR A 39 -13.98 14.78 -19.98
CA TYR A 39 -13.99 15.17 -21.39
C TYR A 39 -14.58 16.59 -21.54
N PRO A 40 -13.96 17.51 -22.33
CA PRO A 40 -12.82 17.32 -23.24
C PRO A 40 -11.46 17.79 -22.69
N ASP A 41 -11.31 17.90 -21.38
CA ASP A 41 -10.12 18.48 -20.74
C ASP A 41 -8.87 17.61 -20.89
N ASN A 42 -7.71 18.25 -20.79
CA ASN A 42 -6.42 17.55 -20.67
C ASN A 42 -6.15 17.19 -19.20
N PRO A 43 -5.48 16.07 -18.92
CA PRO A 43 -5.04 15.72 -17.57
C PRO A 43 -4.08 16.75 -16.98
N THR A 44 -4.15 16.92 -15.66
CA THR A 44 -3.26 17.81 -14.91
C THR A 44 -2.65 17.09 -13.72
N MET A 45 -1.43 17.48 -13.33
CA MET A 45 -0.80 16.95 -12.10
C MET A 45 -1.61 17.29 -10.86
N THR A 46 -2.35 18.41 -10.85
CA THR A 46 -3.24 18.77 -9.74
C THR A 46 -4.31 17.70 -9.50
N ASN A 47 -5.00 17.24 -10.55
CA ASN A 47 -6.02 16.20 -10.40
C ASN A 47 -5.42 14.84 -10.04
N ILE A 48 -4.27 14.49 -10.65
CA ILE A 48 -3.53 13.26 -10.35
C ILE A 48 -3.16 13.20 -8.87
N LEU A 49 -2.59 14.28 -8.32
CA LEU A 49 -2.23 14.38 -6.91
C LEU A 49 -3.47 14.35 -6.00
N ALA A 50 -4.56 15.02 -6.39
CA ALA A 50 -5.79 15.03 -5.61
C ALA A 50 -6.47 13.65 -5.54
N ASN A 51 -6.45 12.89 -6.64
CA ASN A 51 -6.97 11.51 -6.70
C ASN A 51 -6.10 10.57 -5.87
N PHE A 52 -4.77 10.70 -5.98
CA PHE A 52 -3.83 9.95 -5.14
C PHE A 52 -4.07 10.22 -3.65
N ASP A 53 -4.15 11.48 -3.22
CA ASP A 53 -4.35 11.83 -1.81
C ASP A 53 -5.66 11.27 -1.26
N LYS A 54 -6.75 11.34 -2.04
CA LYS A 54 -8.06 10.78 -1.66
C LYS A 54 -8.09 9.26 -1.62
N SER A 55 -7.11 8.59 -2.23
CA SER A 55 -7.05 7.12 -2.27
C SER A 55 -6.31 6.51 -1.07
N LEU A 56 -5.65 7.32 -0.25
CA LEU A 56 -4.81 6.85 0.86
C LEU A 56 -5.62 6.39 2.08
N HIS A 57 -6.17 5.18 1.98
CA HIS A 57 -6.87 4.47 3.05
C HIS A 57 -6.16 3.14 3.36
N PRO A 58 -4.97 3.17 3.98
CA PRO A 58 -4.10 2.00 4.10
C PRO A 58 -4.69 0.86 4.92
N ALA A 59 -5.63 1.17 5.82
CA ALA A 59 -6.33 0.15 6.60
C ALA A 59 -7.39 -0.63 5.82
N ALA A 60 -7.85 -0.09 4.69
CA ALA A 60 -8.86 -0.72 3.85
C ALA A 60 -8.26 -1.59 2.74
N GLN A 61 -6.97 -1.39 2.41
CA GLN A 61 -6.29 -2.10 1.33
C GLN A 61 -5.34 -3.16 1.88
N HIS A 62 -5.64 -4.41 1.54
CA HIS A 62 -4.89 -5.59 1.93
C HIS A 62 -5.46 -6.82 1.21
N THR A 63 -4.70 -7.92 1.18
CA THR A 63 -5.22 -9.26 0.81
C THR A 63 -6.04 -9.32 -0.49
N GLY A 64 -5.67 -8.55 -1.52
CA GLY A 64 -6.38 -8.54 -2.80
C GLY A 64 -7.53 -7.54 -2.93
N TYR A 65 -7.69 -6.63 -1.97
CA TYR A 65 -8.65 -5.53 -1.97
C TYR A 65 -7.92 -4.20 -2.07
N TYR A 66 -8.27 -3.35 -3.05
CA TYR A 66 -7.46 -2.17 -3.41
C TYR A 66 -8.26 -0.87 -3.47
N ASN A 67 -7.68 0.21 -2.94
CA ASN A 67 -8.17 1.55 -3.21
C ASN A 67 -7.86 1.93 -4.67
N ASP A 68 -8.86 2.46 -5.38
CA ASP A 68 -8.73 2.87 -6.77
C ASP A 68 -8.69 4.41 -6.89
N PRO A 69 -7.53 5.01 -7.20
CA PRO A 69 -7.38 6.43 -7.51
C PRO A 69 -7.79 6.79 -8.96
N ASP A 70 -8.56 5.93 -9.64
CA ASP A 70 -9.04 6.05 -11.03
C ASP A 70 -8.01 5.61 -12.09
N MET A 71 -8.50 5.50 -13.33
CA MET A 71 -7.73 5.10 -14.52
C MET A 71 -6.54 6.04 -14.78
N MET A 72 -5.47 5.48 -15.35
CA MET A 72 -4.24 6.24 -15.59
C MET A 72 -4.35 7.13 -16.83
N THR A 73 -3.88 8.37 -16.69
CA THR A 73 -3.76 9.34 -17.80
C THR A 73 -2.36 9.37 -18.40
N VAL A 74 -1.51 8.39 -18.09
CA VAL A 74 -0.13 8.30 -18.58
C VAL A 74 -0.12 8.23 -20.10
N GLY A 75 0.60 9.16 -20.73
CA GLY A 75 0.71 9.22 -22.19
C GLY A 75 -0.43 9.91 -22.93
N MET A 76 -1.40 10.48 -22.20
CA MET A 76 -2.34 11.43 -22.78
C MET A 76 -1.65 12.78 -23.07
N ASN A 77 -2.24 13.57 -23.98
CA ASN A 77 -1.74 14.91 -24.29
C ASN A 77 -1.78 15.80 -23.04
N GLY A 78 -0.77 16.66 -22.87
CA GLY A 78 -0.66 17.58 -21.74
C GLY A 78 0.27 17.13 -20.61
N LEU A 79 0.72 15.87 -20.59
CA LEU A 79 1.72 15.38 -19.64
C LEU A 79 3.08 15.15 -20.28
N SER A 80 4.13 15.65 -19.63
CA SER A 80 5.52 15.35 -19.98
C SER A 80 5.91 13.92 -19.59
N ALA A 81 7.03 13.42 -20.13
CA ALA A 81 7.57 12.12 -19.74
C ALA A 81 7.90 12.05 -18.23
N ALA A 82 8.32 13.17 -17.62
CA ALA A 82 8.60 13.24 -16.19
C ALA A 82 7.32 13.18 -15.34
N GLN A 83 6.25 13.85 -15.78
CA GLN A 83 4.94 13.76 -15.16
C GLN A 83 4.35 12.36 -15.29
N ASN A 84 4.52 11.71 -16.44
CA ASN A 84 4.13 10.32 -16.65
C ASN A 84 4.86 9.34 -15.69
N ARG A 85 6.17 9.54 -15.45
CA ARG A 85 6.92 8.77 -14.44
C ARG A 85 6.42 9.04 -13.02
N THR A 86 6.11 10.30 -12.70
CA THR A 86 5.57 10.67 -11.39
C THR A 86 4.20 10.02 -11.16
N HIS A 87 3.31 10.05 -12.16
CA HIS A 87 2.01 9.38 -12.14
C HIS A 87 2.18 7.87 -11.89
N MET A 88 3.02 7.18 -12.68
CA MET A 88 3.34 5.76 -12.44
C MET A 88 3.85 5.50 -11.02
N GLY A 89 4.72 6.37 -10.50
CA GLY A 89 5.28 6.21 -9.15
C GLY A 89 4.25 6.37 -8.04
N LEU A 90 3.29 7.30 -8.19
CA LEU A 90 2.18 7.50 -7.27
C LEU A 90 1.23 6.29 -7.24
N TRP A 91 0.88 5.75 -8.42
CA TRP A 91 0.02 4.55 -8.48
C TRP A 91 0.77 3.34 -7.91
N ALA A 92 2.04 3.14 -8.26
CA ALA A 92 2.83 2.03 -7.79
C ALA A 92 3.07 2.03 -6.28
N ILE A 93 3.36 3.20 -5.68
CA ILE A 93 3.54 3.31 -4.22
C ILE A 93 2.21 3.04 -3.49
N SER A 94 1.07 3.35 -4.12
CA SER A 94 -0.25 2.93 -3.61
C SER A 94 -0.49 1.43 -3.82
N GLY A 95 0.01 0.82 -4.89
CA GLY A 95 -0.48 -0.50 -5.33
C GLY A 95 -1.87 -0.40 -5.96
N ALA A 96 -2.08 0.64 -6.76
CA ALA A 96 -3.35 0.95 -7.39
C ALA A 96 -3.54 0.15 -8.70
N PRO A 97 -4.77 0.00 -9.21
CA PRO A 97 -4.97 -0.56 -10.54
C PRO A 97 -4.23 0.24 -11.64
N LEU A 98 -3.35 -0.42 -12.40
CA LEU A 98 -2.66 0.19 -13.56
C LEU A 98 -3.50 0.05 -14.84
N LEU A 99 -4.64 0.73 -14.89
CA LEU A 99 -5.57 0.72 -16.03
C LEU A 99 -5.28 1.90 -16.96
N ALA A 100 -4.53 1.68 -18.04
CA ALA A 100 -4.12 2.73 -18.97
C ALA A 100 -5.31 3.33 -19.77
N GLY A 101 -5.43 4.65 -19.78
CA GLY A 101 -6.48 5.40 -20.49
C GLY A 101 -6.02 6.13 -21.76
N ASN A 102 -4.75 6.01 -22.17
CA ASN A 102 -4.24 6.65 -23.38
C ASN A 102 -4.61 5.90 -24.67
N ASN A 103 -4.57 6.59 -25.81
CA ASN A 103 -4.73 5.94 -27.10
C ASN A 103 -3.47 5.10 -27.44
N LEU A 104 -3.60 3.78 -27.33
CA LEU A 104 -2.50 2.84 -27.57
C LEU A 104 -2.02 2.84 -29.03
N ALA A 105 -2.90 3.14 -30.00
CA ALA A 105 -2.55 3.14 -31.42
C ALA A 105 -1.55 4.25 -31.79
N THR A 106 -1.51 5.32 -31.00
CA THR A 106 -0.63 6.48 -31.19
C THR A 106 0.37 6.64 -30.05
N MET A 107 0.53 5.62 -29.20
CA MET A 107 1.39 5.68 -28.03
C MET A 107 2.87 5.73 -28.44
N SER A 108 3.62 6.68 -27.87
CA SER A 108 5.05 6.78 -28.09
C SER A 108 5.82 5.61 -27.43
N SER A 109 7.00 5.29 -27.95
CA SER A 109 7.91 4.31 -27.31
C SER A 109 8.34 4.74 -25.90
N THR A 110 8.44 6.04 -25.65
CA THR A 110 8.75 6.59 -24.31
C THR A 110 7.59 6.35 -23.33
N THR A 111 6.35 6.56 -23.77
CA THR A 111 5.18 6.23 -22.94
C THR A 111 5.12 4.73 -22.67
N ALA A 112 5.34 3.91 -23.69
CA ALA A 112 5.33 2.46 -23.57
C ALA A 112 6.40 1.97 -22.56
N SER A 113 7.62 2.54 -22.58
CA SER A 113 8.67 2.16 -21.62
C SER A 113 8.38 2.63 -20.19
N ILE A 114 7.63 3.71 -20.01
CA ILE A 114 7.17 4.16 -18.69
C ILE A 114 6.12 3.19 -18.14
N LEU A 115 5.11 2.83 -18.96
CA LEU A 115 4.03 1.91 -18.56
C LEU A 115 4.54 0.48 -18.30
N THR A 116 5.60 0.06 -19.00
CA THR A 116 6.13 -1.32 -18.93
C THR A 116 7.41 -1.45 -18.11
N ASN A 117 7.82 -0.43 -17.34
CA ASN A 117 8.97 -0.54 -16.45
C ASN A 117 8.73 -1.64 -15.40
N SER A 118 9.45 -2.75 -15.52
CA SER A 118 9.24 -3.95 -14.72
C SER A 118 9.49 -3.75 -13.22
N GLU A 119 10.40 -2.86 -12.83
CA GLU A 119 10.67 -2.57 -11.42
C GLU A 119 9.54 -1.75 -10.79
N VAL A 120 8.98 -0.79 -11.53
CA VAL A 120 7.82 0.00 -11.08
C VAL A 120 6.57 -0.87 -11.00
N VAL A 121 6.33 -1.70 -12.01
CA VAL A 121 5.22 -2.66 -12.01
C VAL A 121 5.36 -3.68 -10.87
N ALA A 122 6.57 -4.15 -10.56
CA ALA A 122 6.79 -5.06 -9.45
C ALA A 122 6.52 -4.41 -8.07
N ILE A 123 6.79 -3.10 -7.93
CA ILE A 123 6.40 -2.36 -6.73
C ILE A 123 4.88 -2.29 -6.62
N ASP A 124 4.20 -1.95 -7.72
CA ASP A 124 2.75 -1.85 -7.76
C ASP A 124 2.08 -3.19 -7.39
N GLN A 125 2.48 -4.26 -8.10
CA GLN A 125 1.97 -5.62 -8.01
C GLN A 125 2.61 -6.46 -6.89
N ASP A 126 3.18 -5.82 -5.86
CA ASP A 126 3.82 -6.53 -4.76
C ASP A 126 2.83 -7.50 -4.09
N PRO A 127 3.18 -8.80 -3.93
CA PRO A 127 2.25 -9.83 -3.48
C PRO A 127 1.82 -9.69 -2.02
N ARG A 128 2.44 -8.79 -1.23
CA ARG A 128 1.97 -8.48 0.12
C ARG A 128 0.69 -7.62 0.10
N GLY A 129 0.40 -6.94 -1.01
CA GLY A 129 -0.86 -6.24 -1.25
C GLY A 129 -1.13 -5.04 -0.35
N LEU A 130 -0.10 -4.49 0.31
CA LEU A 130 -0.23 -3.34 1.21
C LEU A 130 -0.20 -2.02 0.45
N GLN A 131 -0.86 -1.00 0.98
CA GLN A 131 -0.76 0.38 0.45
C GLN A 131 0.47 1.11 1.02
N GLY A 132 1.08 1.99 0.23
CA GLY A 132 2.07 2.94 0.73
C GLY A 132 1.46 4.04 1.59
N VAL A 133 2.24 4.58 2.52
CA VAL A 133 1.83 5.64 3.45
C VAL A 133 2.86 6.76 3.47
N LYS A 134 2.41 7.99 3.74
CA LYS A 134 3.32 9.11 3.98
C LYS A 134 4.03 8.90 5.31
N VAL A 135 5.36 8.96 5.31
CA VAL A 135 6.21 8.73 6.48
C VAL A 135 7.06 9.94 6.87
N ALA A 136 7.15 10.95 6.01
CA ALA A 136 7.79 12.22 6.35
C ALA A 136 7.26 13.37 5.48
N GLU A 137 7.23 14.56 6.06
CA GLU A 137 7.02 15.85 5.39
C GLU A 137 7.64 16.96 6.25
N ASP A 138 8.98 16.96 6.38
CA ASP A 138 9.69 17.93 7.23
C ASP A 138 9.56 19.37 6.73
N SER A 139 9.24 19.54 5.45
CA SER A 139 8.92 20.82 4.82
C SER A 139 7.71 20.64 3.92
N THR A 140 6.77 21.59 3.98
CA THR A 140 5.51 21.51 3.23
C THR A 140 5.76 21.25 1.75
N GLY A 141 5.14 20.19 1.23
CA GLY A 141 5.27 19.76 -0.15
C GLY A 141 6.50 18.90 -0.47
N LEU A 142 7.41 18.64 0.47
CA LEU A 142 8.54 17.73 0.31
C LEU A 142 8.27 16.44 1.09
N GLN A 143 7.75 15.44 0.40
CA GLN A 143 7.12 14.29 1.03
C GLN A 143 7.89 13.00 0.77
N VAL A 144 7.85 12.10 1.74
CA VAL A 144 8.34 10.72 1.61
C VAL A 144 7.18 9.77 1.83
N TYR A 145 6.92 8.92 0.86
CA TYR A 145 5.99 7.79 0.99
C TYR A 145 6.77 6.49 1.02
N SER A 146 6.30 5.54 1.83
CA SER A 146 6.90 4.22 1.96
C SER A 146 5.83 3.13 1.84
N LYS A 147 6.09 2.13 0.99
CA LYS A 147 5.30 0.91 0.87
C LYS A 147 6.12 -0.26 1.41
N ILE A 148 5.52 -1.04 2.32
CA ILE A 148 6.14 -2.26 2.84
C ILE A 148 5.96 -3.35 1.79
N LEU A 149 7.07 -3.89 1.30
CA LEU A 149 7.06 -4.92 0.25
C LEU A 149 7.10 -6.33 0.86
N SER A 150 6.88 -7.31 0.00
CA SER A 150 7.03 -8.73 0.30
C SER A 150 8.47 -9.09 0.72
N GLY A 151 8.57 -10.05 1.64
CA GLY A 151 9.82 -10.36 2.34
C GLY A 151 10.09 -9.43 3.52
N THR A 152 11.29 -9.55 4.10
CA THR A 152 11.68 -8.83 5.32
C THR A 152 12.60 -7.66 4.97
N GLY A 153 12.36 -6.49 5.56
CA GLY A 153 13.25 -5.34 5.44
C GLY A 153 13.22 -4.63 4.08
N LYS A 154 12.25 -4.96 3.22
CA LYS A 154 12.10 -4.37 1.88
C LYS A 154 11.04 -3.27 1.89
N ARG A 155 11.36 -2.15 1.25
CA ARG A 155 10.48 -0.99 1.04
C ARG A 155 10.55 -0.50 -0.39
N ALA A 156 9.43 0.00 -0.91
CA ALA A 156 9.47 1.00 -1.97
C ALA A 156 9.34 2.38 -1.34
N VAL A 157 10.03 3.38 -1.90
CA VAL A 157 10.07 4.74 -1.38
C VAL A 157 9.86 5.73 -2.50
N LEU A 158 8.84 6.58 -2.38
CA LEU A 158 8.62 7.70 -3.29
C LEU A 158 8.99 9.01 -2.59
N LEU A 159 9.99 9.71 -3.12
CA LEU A 159 10.32 11.08 -2.76
C LEU A 159 9.56 12.01 -3.69
N LEU A 160 8.59 12.76 -3.17
CA LEU A 160 7.68 13.59 -3.97
C LEU A 160 7.90 15.07 -3.64
N ASN A 161 8.20 15.86 -4.67
CA ASN A 161 8.32 17.31 -4.56
C ASN A 161 7.11 18.00 -5.19
N ARG A 162 6.21 18.51 -4.36
CA ARG A 162 5.03 19.28 -4.80
C ARG A 162 5.30 20.79 -4.93
N THR A 163 6.53 21.23 -4.66
CA THR A 163 6.91 22.65 -4.70
C THR A 163 7.30 23.09 -6.10
N SER A 164 7.51 24.39 -6.28
CA SER A 164 7.90 25.01 -7.56
C SER A 164 9.41 25.06 -7.80
N ALA A 165 10.24 24.50 -6.92
CA ALA A 165 11.70 24.48 -7.06
C ALA A 165 12.25 23.09 -6.75
N ALA A 166 13.39 22.74 -7.36
CA ALA A 166 14.10 21.52 -7.00
C ALA A 166 14.54 21.58 -5.53
N ALA A 167 14.41 20.47 -4.81
CA ALA A 167 14.73 20.40 -3.40
C ALA A 167 15.29 19.03 -3.02
N ASN A 168 16.14 19.00 -2.00
CA ASN A 168 16.61 17.75 -1.41
C ASN A 168 15.50 17.17 -0.54
N ILE A 169 15.22 15.87 -0.71
CA ILE A 169 14.29 15.12 0.12
C ILE A 169 15.04 13.93 0.73
N THR A 170 14.86 13.71 2.04
CA THR A 170 15.56 12.69 2.81
C THR A 170 14.58 11.62 3.28
N ALA A 171 14.81 10.36 2.88
CA ALA A 171 14.12 9.20 3.45
C ALA A 171 14.95 8.61 4.59
N ARG A 172 14.36 8.51 5.79
CA ARG A 172 14.99 7.93 6.98
C ARG A 172 14.49 6.50 7.19
N TRP A 173 15.41 5.59 7.50
CA TRP A 173 15.09 4.17 7.72
C TRP A 173 14.12 3.96 8.87
N GLN A 174 14.32 4.71 9.95
CA GLN A 174 13.49 4.64 11.14
C GLN A 174 12.02 4.98 10.87
N ASP A 175 11.74 5.99 10.05
CA ASP A 175 10.36 6.40 9.72
C ASP A 175 9.56 5.28 9.04
N MET A 176 10.26 4.38 8.33
CA MET A 176 9.69 3.27 7.59
C MET A 176 9.71 1.95 8.37
N GLY A 177 10.09 1.97 9.65
CA GLY A 177 10.18 0.76 10.49
C GLY A 177 11.40 -0.10 10.21
N LEU A 178 12.48 0.47 9.66
CA LEU A 178 13.78 -0.19 9.52
C LEU A 178 14.72 0.27 10.63
N THR A 179 15.69 -0.58 10.97
CA THR A 179 16.77 -0.24 11.92
C THR A 179 17.82 0.68 11.29
N THR A 180 18.81 1.11 12.07
CA THR A 180 20.00 1.87 11.60
C THR A 180 21.09 0.99 10.98
N ALA A 181 20.78 -0.28 10.67
CA ALA A 181 21.66 -1.11 9.87
C ALA A 181 21.73 -0.61 8.42
N SER A 182 22.85 -0.90 7.76
CA SER A 182 23.06 -0.53 6.36
C SER A 182 21.94 -1.09 5.46
N ALA A 183 21.30 -0.22 4.68
CA ALA A 183 20.27 -0.57 3.71
C ALA A 183 20.72 -0.20 2.30
N ALA A 184 20.52 -1.11 1.34
CA ALA A 184 20.80 -0.89 -0.07
C ALA A 184 19.67 -0.10 -0.73
N VAL A 185 20.03 0.90 -1.54
CA VAL A 185 19.10 1.79 -2.24
C VAL A 185 19.26 1.61 -3.75
N ARG A 186 18.15 1.48 -4.45
CA ARG A 186 18.09 1.37 -5.91
C ARG A 186 17.08 2.34 -6.50
N ASN A 187 17.47 3.07 -7.53
CA ASN A 187 16.57 3.91 -8.32
C ASN A 187 15.99 3.08 -9.49
N VAL A 188 14.67 2.96 -9.52
CA VAL A 188 13.96 2.06 -10.46
C VAL A 188 13.84 2.64 -11.88
N TRP A 189 13.98 3.97 -12.02
CA TRP A 189 13.91 4.63 -13.33
C TRP A 189 15.24 4.58 -14.06
N SER A 190 16.36 4.73 -13.35
CA SER A 190 17.70 4.57 -13.91
C SER A 190 18.22 3.13 -13.86
N ALA A 191 17.45 2.21 -13.25
CA ALA A 191 17.83 0.82 -13.02
C ALA A 191 19.22 0.67 -12.37
N SER A 192 19.56 1.60 -11.47
CA SER A 192 20.90 1.70 -10.88
C SER A 192 20.87 1.67 -9.36
N ASN A 193 21.89 1.05 -8.77
CA ASN A 193 22.07 1.04 -7.33
C ASN A 193 22.70 2.37 -6.91
N ALA A 194 22.04 3.09 -6.00
CA ALA A 194 22.52 4.36 -5.46
C ALA A 194 23.54 4.19 -4.32
N GLY A 195 23.70 2.96 -3.82
CA GLY A 195 24.65 2.59 -2.77
C GLY A 195 23.95 1.99 -1.55
N SER A 196 24.69 1.88 -0.44
CA SER A 196 24.19 1.41 0.84
C SER A 196 24.42 2.45 1.92
N PHE A 197 23.42 2.71 2.75
CA PHE A 197 23.43 3.80 3.73
C PHE A 197 22.91 3.31 5.07
N ALA A 198 23.49 3.80 6.18
CA ALA A 198 23.16 3.31 7.52
C ALA A 198 21.86 3.89 8.11
N THR A 199 21.49 5.13 7.76
CA THR A 199 20.40 5.83 8.45
C THR A 199 19.36 6.44 7.51
N SER A 200 19.80 6.91 6.34
CA SER A 200 18.95 7.63 5.41
C SER A 200 19.57 7.72 4.02
N TYR A 201 18.73 8.06 3.04
CA TYR A 201 19.13 8.46 1.70
C TYR A 201 18.55 9.83 1.35
N THR A 202 19.36 10.70 0.74
CA THR A 202 18.97 12.04 0.30
C THR A 202 19.31 12.23 -1.16
N THR A 203 18.39 12.78 -1.94
CA THR A 203 18.65 13.20 -3.32
C THR A 203 17.85 14.46 -3.65
N SER A 204 18.34 15.21 -4.64
CA SER A 204 17.57 16.31 -5.24
C SER A 204 16.41 15.74 -6.05
N VAL A 205 15.22 16.31 -5.86
CA VAL A 205 13.99 15.99 -6.58
C VAL A 205 13.52 17.26 -7.30
N PRO A 206 13.36 17.25 -8.64
CA PRO A 206 12.87 18.41 -9.38
C PRO A 206 11.49 18.88 -8.95
N ALA A 207 11.17 20.14 -9.23
CA ALA A 207 9.86 20.73 -8.94
C ALA A 207 8.73 19.94 -9.61
N GLY A 208 7.71 19.55 -8.84
CA GLY A 208 6.54 18.82 -9.35
C GLY A 208 6.79 17.36 -9.74
N GLU A 209 7.96 16.80 -9.45
CA GLU A 209 8.33 15.43 -9.83
C GLU A 209 8.49 14.48 -8.62
N GLY A 210 8.58 13.19 -8.91
CA GLY A 210 8.87 12.15 -7.93
C GLY A 210 10.06 11.26 -8.31
N VAL A 211 10.83 10.84 -7.30
CA VAL A 211 11.86 9.80 -7.43
C VAL A 211 11.39 8.54 -6.72
N LEU A 212 11.22 7.45 -7.46
CA LEU A 212 10.85 6.14 -6.92
C LEU A 212 12.08 5.27 -6.71
N LEU A 213 12.17 4.68 -5.54
CA LEU A 213 13.29 3.87 -5.07
C LEU A 213 12.80 2.54 -4.51
N THR A 214 13.69 1.57 -4.46
CA THR A 214 13.59 0.45 -3.50
C THR A 214 14.69 0.55 -2.46
N VAL A 215 14.36 0.14 -1.24
CA VAL A 215 15.27 0.10 -0.09
C VAL A 215 15.20 -1.30 0.51
N SER A 216 16.37 -1.94 0.67
CA SER A 216 16.51 -3.24 1.33
C SER A 216 17.42 -3.10 2.55
N GLY A 217 16.83 -3.11 3.73
CA GLY A 217 17.52 -2.98 5.02
C GLY A 217 17.10 -4.06 6.02
N THR A 218 17.33 -3.78 7.30
CA THR A 218 16.93 -4.69 8.39
C THR A 218 15.66 -4.19 9.05
N GLU A 219 14.62 -5.02 9.02
CA GLU A 219 13.33 -4.78 9.65
C GLU A 219 13.49 -4.57 11.17
N ALA A 220 12.80 -3.58 11.73
CA ALA A 220 12.73 -3.44 13.18
C ALA A 220 11.90 -4.59 13.79
N SER A 221 12.24 -5.00 15.02
CA SER A 221 11.50 -6.02 15.75
C SER A 221 10.06 -5.59 16.01
N GLY A 222 9.15 -6.57 16.00
CA GLY A 222 7.76 -6.41 16.43
C GLY A 222 7.50 -7.13 17.75
N THR A 223 6.26 -7.00 18.23
CA THR A 223 5.75 -7.80 19.36
C THR A 223 4.71 -8.77 18.84
N THR A 224 4.85 -10.05 19.19
CA THR A 224 3.89 -11.11 18.84
C THR A 224 2.94 -11.35 20.00
N TYR A 225 1.67 -11.55 19.67
CA TYR A 225 0.59 -11.92 20.57
C TYR A 225 0.00 -13.23 20.03
N GLU A 226 0.14 -14.29 20.81
CA GLU A 226 -0.36 -15.63 20.47
C GLU A 226 -1.82 -15.77 20.93
N ASP A 227 -2.61 -16.55 20.19
CA ASP A 227 -3.92 -16.99 20.65
C ASP A 227 -3.74 -17.98 21.80
N THR A 228 -4.33 -17.66 22.94
CA THR A 228 -4.33 -18.53 24.12
C THR A 228 -5.68 -19.21 24.31
N THR A 229 -6.55 -19.13 23.31
CA THR A 229 -7.91 -19.69 23.32
C THR A 229 -8.01 -20.92 22.41
N SER A 230 -9.23 -21.42 22.20
CA SER A 230 -9.52 -22.47 21.21
C SER A 230 -10.40 -21.93 20.07
N ALA A 231 -10.44 -20.62 19.88
CA ALA A 231 -11.30 -19.96 18.91
C ALA A 231 -10.53 -19.75 17.59
N THR A 232 -11.13 -20.12 16.46
CA THR A 232 -10.51 -19.88 15.15
C THR A 232 -10.41 -18.40 14.77
N THR A 233 -11.23 -17.56 15.42
CA THR A 233 -11.22 -16.09 15.27
C THR A 233 -11.15 -15.46 16.67
N PRO A 234 -9.94 -15.38 17.26
CA PRO A 234 -9.77 -14.92 18.62
C PRO A 234 -9.83 -13.39 18.71
N THR A 235 -9.88 -12.89 19.95
CA THR A 235 -9.68 -11.47 20.25
C THR A 235 -8.36 -11.30 20.98
N PHE A 236 -7.45 -10.52 20.39
CA PHE A 236 -6.19 -10.16 21.01
C PHE A 236 -6.37 -8.87 21.81
N THR A 237 -6.25 -8.96 23.13
CA THR A 237 -6.27 -7.81 24.04
C THR A 237 -4.86 -7.47 24.49
N GLY A 238 -4.63 -6.24 24.97
CA GLY A 238 -3.30 -5.86 25.44
C GLY A 238 -2.30 -5.60 24.32
N VAL A 239 -2.76 -5.42 23.08
CA VAL A 239 -1.89 -5.15 21.92
C VAL A 239 -1.36 -3.73 22.05
N THR A 240 -0.08 -3.59 22.37
CA THR A 240 0.51 -2.30 22.74
C THR A 240 1.14 -1.57 21.56
N ALA A 241 0.91 -0.26 21.49
CA ALA A 241 1.66 0.65 20.62
C ALA A 241 2.29 1.78 21.45
N SER A 242 3.58 2.05 21.23
CA SER A 242 4.31 3.13 21.93
C SER A 242 3.85 4.54 21.52
N ALA A 243 3.30 4.67 20.31
CA ALA A 243 2.71 5.90 19.77
C ALA A 243 1.49 5.56 18.91
N ALA A 244 0.52 6.49 18.89
CA ALA A 244 -0.64 6.38 18.01
C ALA A 244 -0.20 6.51 16.55
N GLY A 245 -0.90 5.85 15.63
CA GLY A 245 -0.63 5.91 14.18
C GLY A 245 -0.62 4.54 13.54
N THR A 246 -0.28 4.48 12.25
CA THR A 246 -0.29 3.24 11.47
C THR A 246 0.76 2.25 11.97
N LYS A 247 0.38 0.98 12.01
CA LYS A 247 1.22 -0.17 12.36
C LYS A 247 1.04 -1.27 11.32
N LEU A 248 2.10 -2.02 11.07
CA LEU A 248 2.02 -3.27 10.32
C LEU A 248 1.56 -4.37 11.27
N ILE A 249 0.50 -5.08 10.90
CA ILE A 249 0.03 -6.26 11.60
C ILE A 249 0.17 -7.45 10.64
N ASP A 250 1.05 -8.37 11.01
CA ASP A 250 1.19 -9.67 10.38
C ASP A 250 0.33 -10.67 11.14
N ILE A 251 -0.60 -11.34 10.46
CA ILE A 251 -1.57 -12.27 11.05
C ILE A 251 -1.18 -13.68 10.62
N THR A 252 -0.76 -14.49 11.59
CA THR A 252 -0.44 -15.90 11.39
C THR A 252 -1.73 -16.71 11.42
N TYR A 253 -1.92 -17.57 10.42
CA TYR A 253 -3.14 -18.36 10.29
C TYR A 253 -2.91 -19.69 9.55
N ALA A 254 -3.85 -20.63 9.71
CA ALA A 254 -4.00 -21.81 8.88
C ALA A 254 -5.34 -21.80 8.12
N ASN A 255 -5.31 -22.25 6.86
CA ASN A 255 -6.49 -22.50 6.04
C ASN A 255 -6.25 -23.79 5.24
N GLY A 256 -6.67 -24.92 5.81
CA GLY A 256 -6.60 -26.23 5.15
C GLY A 256 -7.66 -26.47 4.06
N GLY A 257 -8.47 -25.47 3.73
CA GLY A 257 -9.41 -25.54 2.61
C GLY A 257 -8.72 -25.40 1.25
N THR A 258 -9.52 -25.43 0.18
CA THR A 258 -9.06 -25.26 -1.21
C THR A 258 -9.37 -23.87 -1.79
N ALA A 259 -10.01 -23.01 -1.01
CA ALA A 259 -10.38 -21.65 -1.38
C ALA A 259 -10.08 -20.68 -0.24
N ASP A 260 -10.00 -19.40 -0.57
CA ASP A 260 -9.86 -18.33 0.41
C ASP A 260 -10.99 -18.38 1.44
N ARG A 261 -10.63 -18.27 2.72
CA ARG A 261 -11.58 -17.99 3.79
C ARG A 261 -11.55 -16.51 4.11
N LYS A 262 -12.64 -15.98 4.67
CA LYS A 262 -12.74 -14.56 5.04
C LYS A 262 -12.95 -14.43 6.54
N ALA A 263 -12.31 -13.43 7.12
CA ALA A 263 -12.58 -12.97 8.47
C ALA A 263 -12.51 -11.44 8.51
N THR A 264 -13.28 -10.82 9.39
CA THR A 264 -13.18 -9.40 9.70
C THR A 264 -12.10 -9.17 10.75
N LEU A 265 -11.39 -8.04 10.65
CA LEU A 265 -10.55 -7.47 11.70
C LEU A 265 -11.15 -6.14 12.14
N GLN A 266 -11.41 -5.99 13.43
CA GLN A 266 -11.82 -4.74 14.05
C GLN A 266 -10.78 -4.30 15.09
N VAL A 267 -10.31 -3.05 14.98
CA VAL A 267 -9.39 -2.46 15.97
C VAL A 267 -10.16 -1.51 16.88
N GLY A 268 -10.36 -1.90 18.13
CA GLY A 268 -11.18 -1.15 19.07
C GLY A 268 -12.58 -0.87 18.51
N GLY A 269 -12.99 0.40 18.47
CA GLY A 269 -14.28 0.83 17.89
C GLY A 269 -14.23 1.24 16.42
N GLN A 270 -13.14 0.99 15.69
CA GLN A 270 -13.02 1.36 14.28
C GLN A 270 -13.90 0.49 13.37
N TYR A 271 -14.04 0.87 12.10
CA TYR A 271 -14.71 0.04 11.10
C TYR A 271 -14.01 -1.32 10.96
N ALA A 272 -14.79 -2.38 10.91
CA ALA A 272 -14.28 -3.72 10.66
C ALA A 272 -13.93 -3.88 9.18
N GLN A 273 -12.74 -4.42 8.90
CA GLN A 273 -12.25 -4.66 7.54
C GLN A 273 -12.30 -6.14 7.22
N THR A 274 -12.75 -6.53 6.03
CA THR A 274 -12.80 -7.94 5.62
C THR A 274 -11.50 -8.36 4.97
N LEU A 275 -10.80 -9.33 5.56
CA LEU A 275 -9.55 -9.88 5.04
C LEU A 275 -9.81 -11.22 4.33
N ALA A 276 -9.04 -11.47 3.28
CA ALA A 276 -8.98 -12.78 2.62
C ALA A 276 -7.76 -13.57 3.12
N PHE A 277 -7.97 -14.85 3.39
CA PHE A 277 -6.98 -15.77 3.91
C PHE A 277 -6.82 -16.96 2.95
N PRO A 278 -5.84 -16.91 2.03
CA PRO A 278 -5.62 -17.96 1.04
C PRO A 278 -5.37 -19.35 1.63
N PRO A 279 -5.56 -20.44 0.86
CA PRO A 279 -5.18 -21.78 1.30
C PRO A 279 -3.72 -21.87 1.75
N THR A 280 -3.50 -22.47 2.92
CA THR A 280 -2.15 -22.70 3.44
C THR A 280 -1.62 -24.09 3.12
N GLY A 281 -2.50 -25.00 2.70
CA GLY A 281 -2.20 -26.36 2.25
C GLY A 281 -2.62 -27.46 3.23
N SER A 282 -2.77 -27.16 4.51
CA SER A 282 -3.34 -28.06 5.53
C SER A 282 -3.87 -27.25 6.72
N ALA A 283 -4.57 -27.91 7.64
CA ALA A 283 -5.04 -27.27 8.88
C ALA A 283 -3.92 -26.96 9.89
N THR A 284 -2.68 -27.41 9.64
CA THR A 284 -1.52 -27.21 10.54
C THR A 284 -0.33 -26.52 9.86
N THR A 285 -0.48 -26.17 8.58
CA THR A 285 0.50 -25.34 7.87
C THR A 285 0.10 -23.89 8.06
N TYR A 286 0.94 -23.12 8.74
CA TYR A 286 0.71 -21.71 9.00
C TYR A 286 1.35 -20.82 7.93
N ARG A 287 0.68 -19.71 7.61
CA ARG A 287 1.18 -18.62 6.77
C ARG A 287 0.79 -17.28 7.38
N THR A 288 1.27 -16.20 6.76
CA THR A 288 0.98 -14.84 7.20
C THR A 288 0.28 -14.06 6.10
N VAL A 289 -0.76 -13.32 6.47
CA VAL A 289 -1.26 -12.16 5.69
C VAL A 289 -0.96 -10.89 6.46
N SER A 290 -0.84 -9.77 5.77
CA SER A 290 -0.48 -8.49 6.38
C SER A 290 -1.58 -7.46 6.16
N VAL A 291 -1.74 -6.57 7.12
CA VAL A 291 -2.59 -5.38 7.03
C VAL A 291 -1.90 -4.20 7.71
N LEU A 292 -2.18 -2.99 7.24
CA LEU A 292 -1.85 -1.78 7.98
C LEU A 292 -3.06 -1.38 8.82
N ALA A 293 -2.87 -1.02 10.08
CA ALA A 293 -3.98 -0.53 10.90
C ALA A 293 -3.53 0.59 11.83
N SER A 294 -4.44 1.52 12.10
CA SER A 294 -4.21 2.60 13.05
C SER A 294 -4.42 2.08 14.47
N LEU A 295 -3.37 2.10 15.29
CA LEU A 295 -3.46 1.80 16.71
C LEU A 295 -3.39 3.10 17.53
N ALA A 296 -4.09 3.16 18.65
CA ALA A 296 -3.92 4.21 19.64
C ALA A 296 -2.66 3.95 20.48
N LYS A 297 -2.09 5.00 21.08
CA LYS A 297 -1.01 4.86 22.06
C LYS A 297 -1.51 4.07 23.27
N GLY A 298 -0.72 3.12 23.74
CA GLY A 298 -1.08 2.23 24.84
C GLY A 298 -1.71 0.93 24.35
N SER A 299 -2.66 0.40 25.11
CA SER A 299 -3.30 -0.90 24.86
C SER A 299 -4.43 -0.78 23.84
N ASN A 300 -4.49 -1.73 22.91
CA ASN A 300 -5.52 -1.87 21.89
C ASN A 300 -6.12 -3.27 21.93
N THR A 301 -7.32 -3.41 21.35
CA THR A 301 -8.00 -4.69 21.17
C THR A 301 -8.19 -4.94 19.68
N LEU A 302 -7.76 -6.11 19.20
CA LEU A 302 -7.95 -6.59 17.83
C LEU A 302 -8.93 -7.76 17.89
N THR A 303 -10.13 -7.56 17.37
CA THR A 303 -11.19 -8.57 17.36
C THR A 303 -11.34 -9.13 15.95
N PHE A 304 -11.20 -10.46 15.83
CA PHE A 304 -11.53 -11.16 14.61
C PHE A 304 -12.94 -11.73 14.65
N GLY A 305 -13.60 -11.77 13.50
CA GLY A 305 -14.91 -12.40 13.34
C GLY A 305 -15.06 -13.03 11.96
N ALA A 306 -16.01 -13.94 11.78
CA ALA A 306 -16.27 -14.53 10.47
C ALA A 306 -17.74 -14.90 10.31
N SER A 307 -18.24 -14.80 9.07
CA SER A 307 -19.52 -15.37 8.68
C SER A 307 -19.29 -16.68 7.92
N GLY A 308 -19.38 -17.82 8.60
CA GLY A 308 -19.16 -19.15 8.03
C GLY A 308 -17.79 -19.74 8.38
N THR A 309 -17.23 -20.57 7.49
CA THR A 309 -15.96 -21.26 7.73
C THR A 309 -14.79 -20.27 7.77
N ALA A 310 -14.24 -20.05 8.97
CA ALA A 310 -13.15 -19.11 9.21
C ALA A 310 -11.76 -19.72 8.95
N PRO A 311 -10.73 -18.92 8.63
CA PRO A 311 -9.35 -19.35 8.86
C PRO A 311 -9.14 -19.63 10.35
N ASP A 312 -8.08 -20.37 10.67
CA ASP A 312 -7.63 -20.56 12.05
C ASP A 312 -6.53 -19.54 12.35
N ILE A 313 -6.86 -18.47 13.08
CA ILE A 313 -5.94 -17.37 13.38
C ILE A 313 -5.22 -17.66 14.69
N ASP A 314 -3.88 -17.73 14.60
CA ASP A 314 -3.03 -18.23 15.68
C ASP A 314 -2.25 -17.12 16.38
N ALA A 315 -1.83 -16.09 15.64
CA ALA A 315 -1.03 -15.01 16.22
C ALA A 315 -1.18 -13.72 15.44
N VAL A 316 -0.88 -12.61 16.12
CA VAL A 316 -0.63 -11.31 15.47
C VAL A 316 0.72 -10.76 15.88
N ALA A 317 1.54 -10.35 14.90
CA ALA A 317 2.80 -9.65 15.13
C ALA A 317 2.66 -8.18 14.70
N VAL A 318 2.88 -7.27 15.65
CA VAL A 318 2.72 -5.82 15.45
C VAL A 318 4.08 -5.15 15.34
N ARG A 319 4.28 -4.39 14.25
CA ARG A 319 5.50 -3.59 14.00
C ARG A 319 5.15 -2.12 13.80
N ALA A 320 6.04 -1.26 14.28
CA ALA A 320 5.87 0.18 14.16
C ALA A 320 6.18 0.67 12.73
N VAL A 321 5.46 1.71 12.31
CA VAL A 321 5.82 2.56 11.16
C VAL A 321 5.97 3.99 11.69
N PRO A 322 7.11 4.33 12.32
CA PRO A 322 7.26 5.55 13.13
C PRO A 322 6.93 6.86 12.42
N GLY A 323 7.16 6.95 11.11
CA GLY A 323 6.86 8.14 10.31
C GLY A 323 5.37 8.45 10.17
N THR A 324 4.50 7.53 10.58
CA THR A 324 3.04 7.70 10.61
C THR A 324 2.49 8.04 11.99
N ASN A 325 3.38 8.22 12.98
CA ASN A 325 2.95 8.58 14.32
C ASN A 325 2.34 9.99 14.32
N GLY A 326 1.21 10.13 15.01
CA GLY A 326 0.53 11.41 15.25
C GLY A 326 1.02 12.12 16.50
#